data_AF-D0R6F7-F1
#
_entry.id   AF-D0R6F7-F1
#
_cell.length_a   1.000
_cell.length_b   1.000
_cell.length_c   1.000
_cell.angle_alpha   90.00
_cell.angle_beta   90.00
_cell.angle_gamma   90.00
#
_symmetry.space_group_name_H-M   'P 1'
#
loop_
_entity.id
_entity.type
_entity.pdbx_description
1 polymer ?
#
loop_
_entity_poly.entity_id
_entity_poly.type
_entity_poly.pdbx_seq_one_letter_code
_entity_poly.pdbx_strand_id
1 'polypeptide(L)'
;MKAHEKEFLSNIEDLKNTFNTIKKDPAFIYNPEKPDGAHLINIRSVGDGIVEHTEIMNAIIVPEWAFNAEFFDEKHETAKIQFENYYSDKNESLPQNMWQTPVKFVYDYCTYDYTIGDFSENLDNYSERFISYDEALEKFQVYQEKMIEMNKLIAQAKKKRKS
;
A
#
# COMPACT_ATOMS: atom_id res chain seq x y z
N MET A 1 7.58 23.65 -0.55
CA MET A 1 7.50 22.19 -0.72
C MET A 1 8.91 21.62 -0.61
N LYS A 2 9.15 20.75 0.38
CA LYS A 2 10.43 20.08 0.64
C LYS A 2 10.75 19.08 -0.50
N ALA A 3 11.98 18.60 -0.58
CA ALA A 3 12.40 17.68 -1.65
C ALA A 3 11.60 16.36 -1.64
N HIS A 4 11.42 15.76 -0.46
CA HIS A 4 10.65 14.51 -0.32
C HIS A 4 9.17 14.68 -0.68
N GLU A 5 8.56 15.82 -0.39
CA GLU A 5 7.17 16.12 -0.78
C GLU A 5 7.02 16.16 -2.30
N LYS A 6 8.01 16.73 -3.02
CA LYS A 6 8.01 16.75 -4.49
C LYS A 6 8.12 15.35 -5.08
N GLU A 7 9.04 14.55 -4.54
CA GLU A 7 9.24 13.17 -4.98
C GLU A 7 8.00 12.31 -4.71
N PHE A 8 7.41 12.43 -3.52
CA PHE A 8 6.16 11.77 -3.16
C PHE A 8 5.04 12.07 -4.16
N LEU A 9 4.85 13.35 -4.51
CA LEU A 9 3.83 13.76 -5.48
C LEU A 9 4.15 13.30 -6.90
N SER A 10 5.42 13.34 -7.31
CA SER A 10 5.86 12.86 -8.63
C SER A 10 5.60 11.36 -8.78
N ASN A 11 5.82 10.57 -7.73
CA ASN A 11 5.63 9.12 -7.78
C ASN A 11 4.16 8.69 -7.93
N ILE A 12 3.21 9.59 -7.65
CA ILE A 12 1.76 9.31 -7.73
C ILE A 12 1.04 10.12 -8.81
N GLU A 13 1.76 10.91 -9.61
CA GLU A 13 1.16 11.82 -10.58
C GLU A 13 0.35 11.08 -11.64
N ASP A 14 0.95 10.05 -12.25
CA ASP A 14 0.29 9.22 -13.26
C ASP A 14 -0.94 8.52 -12.68
N LEU A 15 -0.84 7.99 -11.45
CA LEU A 15 -1.95 7.34 -10.78
C LEU A 15 -3.10 8.32 -10.48
N LYS A 16 -2.78 9.57 -10.09
CA LYS A 16 -3.80 10.62 -9.90
C LYS A 16 -4.49 10.97 -11.21
N ASN A 17 -3.76 10.99 -12.33
CA ASN A 17 -4.31 11.22 -13.65
C ASN A 17 -5.26 10.08 -14.07
N THR A 18 -4.83 8.83 -13.84
CA THR A 18 -5.67 7.64 -14.03
C THR A 18 -6.95 7.71 -13.19
N PHE A 19 -6.84 8.01 -11.89
CA PHE A 19 -8.00 8.19 -11.01
C PHE A 19 -8.98 9.26 -11.50
N ASN A 20 -8.45 10.41 -11.94
CA ASN A 20 -9.28 11.50 -12.45
C ASN A 20 -10.03 11.16 -13.75
N THR A 21 -9.51 10.21 -14.52
CA THR A 21 -10.15 9.67 -15.71
C THR A 21 -11.22 8.66 -15.32
N ILE A 22 -10.84 7.65 -14.52
CA ILE A 22 -11.72 6.55 -14.09
C ILE A 22 -12.94 7.06 -13.32
N LYS A 23 -12.76 7.99 -12.37
CA LYS A 23 -13.87 8.47 -11.52
C LYS A 23 -14.99 9.18 -12.28
N LYS A 24 -14.75 9.53 -13.55
CA LYS A 24 -15.72 10.19 -14.43
C LYS A 24 -16.34 9.21 -15.43
N ASP A 25 -15.91 7.95 -15.45
CA ASP A 25 -16.38 6.92 -16.34
C ASP A 25 -17.40 6.01 -15.62
N PRO A 26 -18.71 6.15 -15.89
CA PRO A 26 -19.74 5.30 -15.28
C PRO A 26 -19.72 3.85 -15.80
N ALA A 27 -19.03 3.58 -16.91
CA ALA A 27 -18.89 2.25 -17.47
C ALA A 27 -17.63 1.52 -16.96
N PHE A 28 -16.79 2.18 -16.16
CA PHE A 28 -15.61 1.56 -15.59
C PHE A 28 -15.97 0.36 -14.71
N ILE A 29 -15.27 -0.75 -14.92
CA ILE A 29 -15.36 -1.95 -14.09
C ILE A 29 -13.98 -2.19 -13.51
N TYR A 30 -13.89 -2.23 -12.18
CA TYR A 30 -12.66 -2.50 -11.46
C TYR A 30 -12.15 -3.91 -11.74
N ASN A 31 -10.85 -4.05 -12.00
CA ASN A 31 -10.21 -5.36 -12.15
C ASN A 31 -9.34 -5.69 -10.93
N PRO A 32 -9.77 -6.60 -10.03
CA PRO A 32 -8.99 -6.96 -8.86
C PRO A 32 -7.68 -7.69 -9.18
N GLU A 33 -7.56 -8.30 -10.36
CA GLU A 33 -6.33 -8.99 -10.78
C GLU A 33 -5.20 -8.03 -11.22
N LYS A 34 -5.56 -6.77 -11.51
CA LYS A 34 -4.64 -5.75 -12.04
C LYS A 34 -4.94 -4.40 -11.41
N PRO A 35 -4.70 -4.25 -10.09
CA PRO A 35 -4.96 -2.98 -9.41
C PRO A 35 -4.05 -1.87 -9.94
N ASP A 36 -4.64 -0.70 -10.22
CA ASP A 36 -3.87 0.50 -10.52
C ASP A 36 -3.19 1.00 -9.25
N GLY A 37 -1.85 1.06 -9.26
CA GLY A 37 -1.07 1.45 -8.09
C GLY A 37 0.31 2.01 -8.40
N ALA A 38 0.88 2.68 -7.41
CA ALA A 38 2.24 3.21 -7.40
C ALA A 38 2.93 2.81 -6.10
N HIS A 39 4.09 2.15 -6.20
CA HIS A 39 4.89 1.77 -5.05
C HIS A 39 5.64 2.98 -4.48
N LEU A 40 5.56 3.19 -3.17
CA LEU A 40 6.16 4.35 -2.50
C LEU A 40 7.24 3.96 -1.49
N ILE A 41 6.98 2.92 -0.70
CA ILE A 41 7.93 2.40 0.30
C ILE A 41 8.02 0.90 0.16
N ASN A 42 9.24 0.39 0.26
CA ASN A 42 9.52 -1.04 0.43
C ASN A 42 10.78 -1.16 1.28
N ILE A 43 10.57 -1.34 2.59
CA ILE A 43 11.64 -1.54 3.57
C ILE A 43 11.62 -3.00 3.97
N ARG A 44 12.80 -3.62 3.95
CA ARG A 44 13.04 -4.93 4.54
C ARG A 44 14.25 -4.79 5.45
N SER A 45 14.10 -5.24 6.69
CA SER A 45 15.17 -5.19 7.69
C SER A 45 15.17 -6.46 8.52
N VAL A 46 16.36 -6.91 8.90
CA VAL A 46 16.52 -8.06 9.80
C VAL A 46 16.86 -7.55 11.20
N GLY A 47 16.00 -7.86 12.17
CA GLY A 47 16.19 -7.54 13.58
C GLY A 47 16.89 -8.66 14.37
N ASP A 48 17.10 -8.39 15.66
CA ASP A 48 17.61 -9.38 16.61
C ASP A 48 16.68 -10.60 16.66
N GLY A 49 17.26 -11.81 16.75
CA GLY A 49 16.49 -13.06 16.68
C GLY A 49 16.20 -13.57 15.26
N ILE A 50 16.81 -12.96 14.24
CA ILE A 50 16.66 -13.35 12.83
C ILE A 50 15.21 -13.17 12.32
N VAL A 51 14.58 -12.04 12.67
CA VAL A 51 13.24 -11.66 12.22
C VAL A 51 13.34 -10.66 11.08
N GLU A 52 12.73 -10.95 9.93
CA GLU A 52 12.51 -10.03 8.83
C GLU A 52 11.28 -9.16 9.11
N HIS A 53 11.51 -7.87 9.33
CA HIS A 53 10.47 -6.85 9.35
C HIS A 53 10.33 -6.23 7.96
N THR A 54 9.10 -6.19 7.45
CA THR A 54 8.77 -5.57 6.17
C THR A 54 7.74 -4.45 6.37
N GLU A 55 8.01 -3.30 5.74
CA GLU A 55 7.05 -2.20 5.59
C GLU A 55 6.86 -1.90 4.09
N ILE A 56 5.62 -1.97 3.61
CA ILE A 56 5.25 -1.64 2.25
C ILE A 56 4.21 -0.53 2.29
N MET A 57 4.39 0.48 1.43
CA MET A 57 3.38 1.52 1.23
C MET A 57 3.16 1.73 -0.25
N ASN A 58 1.90 1.73 -0.65
CA ASN A 58 1.46 1.95 -2.01
C ASN A 58 0.43 3.09 -2.04
N ALA A 59 0.40 3.85 -3.13
CA ALA A 59 -0.82 4.57 -3.51
C ALA A 59 -1.60 3.68 -4.47
N ILE A 60 -2.90 3.52 -4.27
CA ILE A 60 -3.74 2.64 -5.10
C ILE A 60 -5.11 3.27 -5.38
N ILE A 61 -5.73 2.82 -6.47
CA ILE A 61 -7.14 3.09 -6.76
C ILE A 61 -7.93 1.83 -6.43
N VAL A 62 -8.98 1.98 -5.63
CA VAL A 62 -9.83 0.87 -5.16
C VAL A 62 -11.30 1.25 -5.22
N PRO A 63 -12.22 0.27 -5.26
CA PRO A 63 -13.63 0.54 -5.03
C PRO A 63 -13.87 1.29 -3.72
N GLU A 64 -14.86 2.18 -3.68
CA GLU A 64 -15.12 3.02 -2.51
C GLU A 64 -15.45 2.19 -1.25
N TRP A 65 -16.07 1.02 -1.47
CA TRP A 65 -16.45 0.07 -0.43
C TRP A 65 -15.30 -0.72 0.18
N ALA A 66 -14.13 -0.77 -0.47
CA ALA A 66 -12.97 -1.50 0.07
C ALA A 66 -12.49 -0.84 1.37
N PHE A 67 -12.22 -1.63 2.41
CA PHE A 67 -11.76 -1.15 3.71
C PHE A 67 -10.23 -1.15 3.84
N ASN A 68 -9.58 -2.13 3.24
CA ASN A 68 -8.12 -2.33 3.14
C ASN A 68 -7.78 -2.95 1.77
N ALA A 69 -6.53 -3.36 1.54
CA ALA A 69 -6.11 -3.99 0.29
C ALA A 69 -6.28 -5.53 0.27
N GLU A 70 -6.60 -6.16 1.40
CA GLU A 70 -6.78 -7.62 1.53
C GLU A 70 -7.81 -8.21 0.56
N PHE A 71 -8.76 -7.40 0.07
CA PHE A 71 -9.76 -7.85 -0.91
C PHE A 71 -9.16 -8.24 -2.27
N PHE A 72 -7.88 -7.95 -2.51
CA PHE A 72 -7.12 -8.43 -3.66
C PHE A 72 -6.65 -9.87 -3.54
N ASP A 73 -6.78 -10.50 -2.36
CA ASP A 73 -6.48 -11.92 -2.20
C ASP A 73 -7.44 -12.78 -3.04
N GLU A 74 -6.96 -13.95 -3.50
CA GLU A 74 -7.66 -14.87 -4.40
C GLU A 74 -9.00 -15.37 -3.83
N LYS A 75 -9.20 -15.20 -2.51
CA LYS A 75 -10.45 -15.49 -1.81
C LYS A 75 -11.38 -14.27 -1.84
N HIS A 76 -12.27 -14.23 -2.83
CA HIS A 76 -13.33 -13.21 -2.94
C HIS A 76 -14.30 -13.10 -1.73
N GLU A 77 -14.18 -13.96 -0.71
CA GLU A 77 -15.01 -13.92 0.49
C GLU A 77 -14.87 -12.59 1.25
N THR A 78 -13.64 -12.11 1.47
CA THR A 78 -13.38 -10.82 2.13
C THR A 78 -13.97 -9.66 1.34
N ALA A 79 -13.76 -9.64 0.02
CA ALA A 79 -14.27 -8.59 -0.87
C ALA A 79 -15.80 -8.50 -0.83
N LYS A 80 -16.48 -9.66 -0.86
CA LYS A 80 -17.93 -9.73 -0.78
C LYS A 80 -18.46 -9.22 0.56
N ILE A 81 -17.84 -9.62 1.68
CA ILE A 81 -18.24 -9.17 3.02
C ILE A 81 -18.09 -7.64 3.15
N GLN A 82 -16.96 -7.09 2.70
CA GLN A 82 -16.75 -5.64 2.74
C GLN A 82 -17.77 -4.89 1.88
N PHE A 83 -18.06 -5.40 0.69
CA PHE A 83 -19.09 -4.84 -0.21
C PHE A 83 -20.48 -4.84 0.43
N GLU A 84 -20.93 -5.98 0.96
CA GLU A 84 -22.25 -6.11 1.60
C GLU A 84 -22.38 -5.20 2.83
N ASN A 85 -21.35 -5.15 3.69
CA ASN A 85 -21.34 -4.29 4.87
C ASN A 85 -21.40 -2.80 4.51
N TYR A 86 -20.64 -2.35 3.51
CA TYR A 86 -20.62 -0.94 3.10
C TYR A 86 -22.02 -0.41 2.70
N TYR A 87 -22.78 -1.18 1.93
CA TYR A 87 -24.14 -0.79 1.51
C TYR A 87 -25.16 -0.96 2.65
N SER A 88 -25.00 -2.00 3.48
CA SER A 88 -25.83 -2.21 4.67
C SER A 88 -25.70 -1.05 5.67
N ASP A 89 -24.48 -0.62 5.98
CA ASP A 89 -24.21 0.46 6.94
C ASP A 89 -24.78 1.82 6.48
N LYS A 90 -24.95 2.00 5.16
CA LYS A 90 -25.52 3.19 4.54
C LYS A 90 -27.02 3.09 4.27
N ASN A 91 -27.62 1.93 4.53
CA ASN A 91 -29.02 1.63 4.23
C ASN A 91 -29.33 1.87 2.73
N GLU A 92 -28.42 1.45 1.86
CA GLU A 92 -28.50 1.57 0.40
C GLU A 92 -28.73 0.20 -0.25
N SER A 93 -29.32 0.16 -1.46
CA SER A 93 -29.51 -1.10 -2.18
C SER A 93 -28.19 -1.60 -2.79
N LEU A 94 -27.94 -2.90 -2.64
CA LEU A 94 -26.75 -3.56 -3.19
C LEU A 94 -26.71 -3.46 -4.73
N PRO A 95 -25.64 -2.92 -5.34
CA PRO A 95 -25.45 -2.96 -6.78
C PRO A 95 -25.36 -4.40 -7.30
N GLN A 96 -25.78 -4.61 -8.56
CA GLN A 96 -25.71 -5.94 -9.19
C GLN A 96 -24.27 -6.41 -9.45
N ASN A 97 -23.36 -5.47 -9.72
CA ASN A 97 -21.95 -5.75 -9.96
C ASN A 97 -21.09 -4.98 -8.94
N MET A 98 -20.47 -5.72 -8.00
CA MET A 98 -19.62 -5.13 -6.96
C MET A 98 -18.39 -4.38 -7.50
N TRP A 99 -17.96 -4.72 -8.72
CA TRP A 99 -16.79 -4.11 -9.35
C TRP A 99 -17.14 -2.88 -10.20
N GLN A 100 -18.42 -2.65 -10.48
CA GLN A 100 -18.91 -1.46 -11.18
C GLN A 100 -19.47 -0.46 -10.17
N THR A 101 -18.59 0.04 -9.32
CA THR A 101 -18.91 1.01 -8.26
C THR A 101 -17.98 2.21 -8.33
N PRO A 102 -18.32 3.34 -7.71
CA PRO A 102 -17.39 4.44 -7.54
C PRO A 102 -16.06 3.97 -6.92
N VAL A 103 -14.98 4.65 -7.28
CA VAL A 103 -13.62 4.37 -6.81
C VAL A 103 -13.10 5.51 -5.94
N LYS A 104 -12.13 5.18 -5.10
CA LYS A 104 -11.35 6.12 -4.29
C LYS A 104 -9.86 5.92 -4.51
N PHE A 105 -9.11 6.99 -4.27
CA PHE A 105 -7.66 6.97 -4.21
C PHE A 105 -7.24 6.89 -2.75
N VAL A 106 -6.43 5.90 -2.40
CA VAL A 106 -5.98 5.66 -1.00
C VAL A 106 -4.49 5.34 -0.95
N TYR A 107 -3.92 5.47 0.25
CA TYR A 107 -2.59 4.97 0.55
C TYR A 107 -2.74 3.70 1.37
N ASP A 108 -2.27 2.59 0.82
CA ASP A 108 -2.22 1.30 1.48
C ASP A 108 -0.89 1.14 2.19
N TYR A 109 -0.93 0.76 3.46
CA TYR A 109 0.25 0.53 4.28
C TYR A 109 0.15 -0.83 4.96
N CYS A 110 1.12 -1.67 4.63
CA CYS A 110 1.19 -3.06 5.06
C CYS A 110 2.51 -3.28 5.82
N THR A 111 2.41 -3.90 6.99
CA THR A 111 3.57 -4.29 7.80
C THR A 111 3.43 -5.74 8.21
N TYR A 112 4.53 -6.47 8.20
CA TYR A 112 4.58 -7.82 8.75
C TYR A 112 5.99 -8.17 9.22
N ASP A 113 6.03 -9.05 10.22
CA ASP A 113 7.25 -9.67 10.72
C ASP A 113 7.25 -11.16 10.38
N TYR A 114 8.42 -11.68 10.05
CA TYR A 114 8.61 -13.10 9.76
C TYR A 114 9.91 -13.63 10.34
N THR A 115 9.88 -14.78 11.01
CA THR A 115 11.12 -15.42 11.47
C THR A 115 11.83 -16.06 10.28
N ILE A 116 13.07 -15.65 9.99
CA ILE A 116 13.85 -16.21 8.88
C ILE A 116 14.05 -17.71 9.09
N GLY A 117 13.62 -18.49 8.11
CA GLY A 117 13.79 -19.95 8.09
C GLY A 117 12.65 -20.72 8.77
N ASP A 118 11.72 -20.03 9.43
CA ASP A 118 10.49 -20.64 9.92
C ASP A 118 9.42 -20.47 8.85
N PHE A 119 9.24 -21.48 7.98
CA PHE A 119 8.12 -21.53 7.02
C PHE A 119 6.73 -21.63 7.71
N SER A 120 6.61 -21.16 8.96
CA SER A 120 5.38 -21.21 9.73
C SER A 120 4.38 -20.19 9.17
N GLU A 121 3.15 -20.66 9.01
CA GLU A 121 2.04 -19.94 8.37
C GLU A 121 1.51 -18.75 9.22
N ASN A 122 2.17 -18.41 10.33
CA ASN A 122 1.69 -17.44 11.31
C ASN A 122 2.47 -16.13 11.22
N LEU A 123 1.94 -15.19 10.42
CA LEU A 123 2.35 -13.78 10.46
C LEU A 123 1.78 -13.12 11.72
N ASP A 124 2.36 -13.41 12.90
CA ASP A 124 1.83 -12.95 14.19
C ASP A 124 1.71 -11.41 14.29
N ASN A 125 2.44 -10.66 13.47
CA ASN A 125 2.45 -9.18 13.44
C ASN A 125 2.01 -8.59 12.09
N TYR A 126 1.12 -9.24 11.35
CA TYR A 126 0.56 -8.67 10.12
C TYR A 126 -0.43 -7.54 10.40
N SER A 127 -0.30 -6.42 9.67
CA SER A 127 -1.26 -5.32 9.66
C SER A 127 -1.31 -4.69 8.27
N GLU A 128 -2.50 -4.60 7.69
CA GLU A 128 -2.75 -3.89 6.43
C GLU A 128 -3.93 -2.93 6.57
N ARG A 129 -3.70 -1.66 6.21
CA ARG A 129 -4.70 -0.60 6.40
C ARG A 129 -4.52 0.54 5.41
N PHE A 130 -5.62 1.21 5.10
CA PHE A 130 -5.55 2.51 4.46
C PHE A 130 -5.16 3.61 5.46
N ILE A 131 -4.23 4.47 5.05
CA ILE A 131 -3.74 5.59 5.83
C ILE A 131 -4.01 6.93 5.14
N SER A 132 -3.97 8.01 5.92
CA SER A 132 -4.18 9.36 5.41
C SER A 132 -3.01 9.84 4.55
N TYR A 133 -3.22 10.90 3.75
CA TYR A 133 -2.15 11.56 3.00
C TYR A 133 -1.01 12.04 3.91
N ASP A 134 -1.35 12.68 5.04
CA ASP A 134 -0.36 13.23 5.96
C ASP A 134 0.48 12.12 6.60
N GLU A 135 -0.16 11.01 7.01
CA GLU A 135 0.54 9.84 7.54
C GLU A 135 1.43 9.18 6.47
N ALA A 136 0.94 9.06 5.22
CA ALA A 136 1.74 8.51 4.12
C ALA A 136 2.96 9.39 3.81
N LEU A 137 2.80 10.71 3.83
CA LEU A 137 3.88 11.66 3.60
C LEU A 137 4.92 11.61 4.72
N GLU A 138 4.49 11.52 5.99
CA GLU A 138 5.37 11.35 7.14
C GLU A 138 6.19 10.06 7.04
N LYS A 139 5.53 8.93 6.75
CA LYS A 139 6.21 7.64 6.54
C LYS A 139 7.21 7.70 5.38
N PHE A 140 6.85 8.37 4.29
CA PHE A 140 7.76 8.55 3.16
C PHE A 140 8.99 9.39 3.52
N GLN A 141 8.81 10.44 4.32
CA GLN A 141 9.94 11.23 4.82
C GLN A 141 10.89 10.35 5.67
N VAL A 142 10.35 9.58 6.61
CA VAL A 142 11.15 8.67 7.46
C VAL A 142 11.90 7.64 6.60
N TYR A 143 11.25 7.08 5.58
CA TYR A 143 11.89 6.17 4.63
C TYR A 143 13.07 6.82 3.89
N GLN A 144 12.89 8.03 3.37
CA GLN A 144 13.96 8.78 2.69
C GLN A 144 15.16 9.02 3.62
N GLU A 145 14.92 9.38 4.88
CA GLU A 145 15.96 9.58 5.87
C GLU A 145 16.74 8.28 6.15
N LYS A 146 16.03 7.15 6.34
CA LYS A 146 16.64 5.81 6.49
C LYS A 146 17.51 5.44 5.28
N MET A 147 17.03 5.67 4.06
CA MET A 147 17.78 5.36 2.83
C MET A 147 19.05 6.20 2.68
N ILE A 148 18.99 7.49 3.05
CA ILE A 148 20.17 8.37 3.06
C ILE A 148 21.23 7.84 4.03
N GLU A 149 20.82 7.43 5.23
CA GLU A 149 21.73 6.86 6.23
C GLU A 149 22.35 5.55 5.74
N MET A 150 21.54 4.62 5.26
CA MET A 150 22.00 3.32 4.76
C MET A 150 23.02 3.49 3.61
N ASN A 151 22.76 4.40 2.67
CA ASN A 151 23.69 4.70 1.59
C ASN A 151 25.04 5.24 2.09
N LYS A 152 25.06 6.04 3.16
CA LYS A 152 26.31 6.49 3.80
C LYS A 152 27.09 5.32 4.40
N LEU A 153 26.41 4.42 5.12
CA LEU A 153 27.04 3.24 5.71
C LEU A 153 27.64 2.32 4.65
N ILE A 154 26.91 2.07 3.55
CA ILE A 154 27.39 1.29 2.41
C ILE A 154 28.64 1.93 1.79
N ALA A 155 28.65 3.25 1.60
CA ALA A 155 29.79 3.97 1.06
C ALA A 155 31.03 3.86 1.97
N GLN A 156 30.86 3.97 3.29
CA GLN A 156 31.94 3.80 4.26
C GLN A 156 32.51 2.38 4.27
N ALA A 157 31.63 1.36 4.27
CA ALA A 157 32.05 -0.03 4.20
C ALA A 157 32.83 -0.34 2.92
N LYS A 158 32.39 0.19 1.77
CA LYS A 158 33.11 0.07 0.49
C LYS A 158 34.50 0.70 0.52
N LYS A 159 34.67 1.84 1.21
CA LYS A 159 35.99 2.48 1.38
C LYS A 159 36.92 1.62 2.25
N LYS A 160 36.43 1.10 3.38
CA LYS A 160 37.21 0.20 4.26
C LYS A 160 37.66 -1.09 3.59
N ARG A 161 36.89 -1.62 2.64
CA ARG A 161 37.29 -2.82 1.86
C ARG A 161 38.37 -2.56 0.80
N LYS A 162 38.60 -1.29 0.44
CA LYS A 162 39.59 -0.88 -0.57
C LYS A 162 40.90 -0.36 0.04
N SER A 163 40.94 -0.16 1.35
CA SER A 163 42.13 0.17 2.15
C SER A 163 42.73 -1.09 2.76
#